data_AF-A0A7X8IG77-F1
#
_entry.id   AF-A0A7X8IG77-F1
#
_cell.length_a   1.000
_cell.length_b   1.000
_cell.length_c   1.000
_cell.angle_alpha   90.00
_cell.angle_beta   90.00
_cell.angle_gamma   90.00
#
_symmetry.space_group_name_H-M   'P 1'
#
loop_
_entity.id
_entity.type
_entity.pdbx_description
1 polymer ?
#
loop_
_entity_poly.entity_id
_entity_poly.type
_entity_poly.pdbx_seq_one_letter_code
_entity_poly.pdbx_strand_id
1 'polypeptide(L)'
;MTDTLNLTQTEIDERVAILKRLRHLLKQQRTKFQEYLLVLEKQEVSIKSDDVNVIYAQAEIEEQIVSNINNLQRVIKPMEDLYRSVYPQGEAEIPQLKTDLYKLQTQVLAQNERNRNLLKNNIVHIRSQIAKLKNPYANRKSIYAVEKHIANYVDIQQ
;
A
#
# COMPACT_ATOMS: atom_id res chain seq x y z
N MET A 1 44.35 22.77 14.72
CA MET A 1 44.28 24.15 14.20
C MET A 1 42.97 24.26 13.46
N THR A 2 41.98 24.88 14.08
CA THR A 2 40.61 25.01 13.56
C THR A 2 40.58 26.21 12.63
N ASP A 3 40.71 25.97 11.33
CA ASP A 3 40.40 26.98 10.31
C ASP A 3 38.90 27.28 10.39
N THR A 4 38.55 28.27 11.20
CA THR A 4 37.31 29.01 11.07
C THR A 4 37.41 29.80 9.77
N LEU A 5 37.16 29.13 8.64
CA LEU A 5 36.87 29.82 7.39
C LEU A 5 35.71 30.77 7.69
N ASN A 6 35.98 32.07 7.60
CA ASN A 6 34.95 33.10 7.56
C ASN A 6 34.11 32.85 6.30
N LEU A 7 33.10 31.98 6.44
CA LEU A 7 32.11 31.73 5.40
C LEU A 7 31.43 33.05 5.05
N THR A 8 31.25 33.28 3.76
CA THR A 8 30.49 34.44 3.30
C THR A 8 29.03 34.29 3.76
N GLN A 9 28.37 35.41 4.05
CA GLN A 9 26.96 35.39 4.46
C GLN A 9 26.08 34.64 3.44
N THR A 10 26.41 34.78 2.16
CA THR A 10 25.76 34.06 1.05
C THR A 10 25.90 32.54 1.15
N GLU A 11 27.09 32.04 1.46
CA GLU A 11 27.28 30.60 1.66
C GLU A 11 26.49 30.12 2.88
N ILE A 12 26.52 30.86 4.00
CA ILE A 12 25.74 30.50 5.19
C ILE A 12 24.24 30.41 4.86
N ASP A 13 23.71 31.37 4.10
CA ASP A 13 22.30 31.42 3.71
C ASP A 13 21.90 30.26 2.79
N GLU A 14 22.74 29.91 1.82
CA GLU A 14 22.53 28.75 0.93
C GLU A 14 22.50 27.44 1.72
N ARG A 15 23.46 27.28 2.63
CA ARG A 15 23.54 26.08 3.47
C ARG A 15 22.31 25.95 4.36
N VAL A 16 21.85 27.04 4.98
CA VAL A 16 20.62 27.09 5.78
C VAL A 16 19.38 26.78 4.92
N ALA A 17 19.32 27.25 3.67
CA ALA A 17 18.22 26.99 2.77
C ALA A 17 18.10 25.49 2.43
N ILE A 18 19.23 24.83 2.12
CA ILE A 18 19.30 23.39 1.85
C ILE A 18 18.79 22.60 3.06
N LEU A 19 19.24 22.93 4.27
CA LEU A 19 18.78 22.30 5.51
C LEU A 19 17.28 22.41 5.70
N LYS A 20 16.75 23.63 5.60
CA LYS A 20 15.31 23.90 5.77
C LYS A 20 14.50 23.11 4.75
N ARG A 21 14.97 23.04 3.50
CA ARG A 21 14.30 22.30 2.44
C ARG A 21 14.30 20.80 2.71
N LEU A 22 15.45 20.21 3.05
CA LEU A 22 15.55 18.79 3.37
C LEU A 22 14.68 18.43 4.58
N ARG A 23 14.74 19.23 5.65
CA ARG A 23 13.89 19.05 6.85
C ARG A 23 12.41 19.08 6.50
N HIS A 24 12.00 20.01 5.63
CA HIS A 24 10.61 20.09 5.16
C HIS A 24 10.19 18.82 4.40
N LEU A 25 11.02 18.35 3.47
CA LEU A 25 10.73 17.14 2.69
C LEU A 25 10.63 15.88 3.58
N LEU A 26 11.54 15.72 4.55
CA LEU A 26 11.50 14.62 5.51
C LEU A 26 10.24 14.65 6.38
N LYS A 27 9.80 15.85 6.80
CA LYS A 27 8.53 16.01 7.53
C LYS A 27 7.32 15.64 6.67
N GLN A 28 7.29 16.07 5.40
CA GLN A 28 6.23 15.68 4.46
C GLN A 28 6.19 14.16 4.24
N GLN A 29 7.35 13.54 4.05
CA GLN A 29 7.45 12.08 3.92
C GLN A 29 6.91 11.38 5.17
N ARG A 30 7.21 11.89 6.36
CA ARG A 30 6.71 11.35 7.63
C ARG A 30 5.19 11.40 7.69
N THR A 31 4.59 12.54 7.35
CA THR A 31 3.13 12.69 7.29
C THR A 31 2.51 11.70 6.30
N LYS A 32 3.12 11.47 5.13
CA LYS A 32 2.61 10.47 4.18
C LYS A 32 2.68 9.03 4.67
N PHE A 33 3.74 8.66 5.39
CA PHE A 33 3.77 7.34 6.04
C PHE A 33 2.72 7.18 7.14
N GLN A 34 2.44 8.25 7.90
CA GLN A 34 1.37 8.24 8.91
C GLN A 34 -0.02 8.11 8.28
N GLU A 35 -0.29 8.88 7.22
CA GLU A 35 -1.53 8.75 6.43
C GLU A 35 -1.67 7.31 5.90
N TYR A 36 -0.59 6.73 5.37
CA TYR A 36 -0.63 5.37 4.86
C TYR A 36 -0.96 4.35 5.96
N LEU A 37 -0.33 4.49 7.14
CA LEU A 37 -0.58 3.60 8.26
C LEU A 37 -2.06 3.63 8.68
N LEU A 38 -2.68 4.81 8.75
CA LEU A 38 -4.10 4.95 9.07
C LEU A 38 -5.01 4.26 8.03
N VAL A 39 -4.66 4.36 6.74
CA VAL A 39 -5.40 3.66 5.68
C VAL A 39 -5.30 2.14 5.84
N LEU A 40 -4.10 1.64 6.14
CA LEU A 40 -3.89 0.21 6.36
C LEU A 40 -4.61 -0.30 7.62
N GLU A 41 -4.65 0.47 8.70
CA GLU A 41 -5.42 0.11 9.90
C GLU A 41 -6.93 0.07 9.60
N LYS A 42 -7.44 1.04 8.83
CA LYS A 42 -8.84 1.05 8.40
C LYS A 42 -9.14 -0.14 7.48
N GLN A 43 -8.21 -0.50 6.59
CA GLN A 43 -8.33 -1.67 5.73
C GLN A 43 -8.40 -2.96 6.54
N GLU A 44 -7.61 -3.09 7.60
CA GLU A 44 -7.68 -4.25 8.50
C GLU A 44 -9.10 -4.45 9.06
N VAL A 45 -9.74 -3.35 9.49
CA VAL A 45 -11.12 -3.37 10.00
C VAL A 45 -12.11 -3.75 8.89
N SER A 46 -11.98 -3.17 7.71
CA SER A 46 -12.86 -3.44 6.56
C SER A 46 -12.76 -4.88 6.06
N ILE A 47 -11.56 -5.48 6.10
CA ILE A 47 -11.36 -6.90 5.78
C ILE A 47 -12.06 -7.79 6.81
N LYS A 48 -12.04 -7.43 8.09
CA LYS A 48 -12.74 -8.20 9.14
C LYS A 48 -14.26 -8.09 9.06
N SER A 49 -14.79 -7.00 8.50
CA SER A 49 -16.23 -6.81 8.30
C SER A 49 -16.73 -7.27 6.93
N ASP A 50 -15.87 -7.88 6.09
CA ASP A 50 -16.16 -8.31 4.71
C ASP A 50 -16.80 -7.22 3.81
N ASP A 51 -16.45 -5.95 4.03
CA ASP A 51 -16.96 -4.83 3.21
C ASP A 51 -16.09 -4.63 1.96
N VAL A 52 -16.47 -5.32 0.88
CA VAL A 52 -15.72 -5.34 -0.39
C VAL A 52 -15.66 -3.96 -1.05
N ASN A 53 -16.71 -3.14 -0.94
CA ASN A 53 -16.75 -1.82 -1.58
C ASN A 53 -15.74 -0.87 -0.92
N VAL A 54 -15.63 -0.94 0.41
CA VAL A 54 -14.67 -0.13 1.16
C VAL A 54 -13.23 -0.59 0.88
N ILE A 55 -12.98 -1.90 0.74
CA ILE A 55 -11.66 -2.43 0.38
C ILE A 55 -11.21 -1.91 -0.99
N TYR A 56 -12.11 -1.85 -1.98
CA TYR A 56 -11.78 -1.33 -3.31
C TYR A 56 -11.42 0.17 -3.26
N ALA A 57 -12.23 0.98 -2.57
CA ALA A 57 -11.95 2.41 -2.41
C ALA A 57 -10.62 2.67 -1.65
N GLN A 58 -10.29 1.82 -0.68
CA GLN A 58 -9.01 1.90 0.03
C GLN A 58 -7.83 1.60 -0.88
N ALA A 59 -7.93 0.64 -1.79
CA ALA A 59 -6.85 0.29 -2.71
C ALA A 59 -6.45 1.49 -3.60
N GLU A 60 -7.41 2.28 -4.07
CA GLU A 60 -7.14 3.49 -4.86
C GLU A 60 -6.39 4.56 -4.02
N ILE A 61 -6.80 4.74 -2.77
CA ILE A 61 -6.14 5.68 -1.84
C ILE A 61 -4.70 5.20 -1.54
N GLU A 62 -4.49 3.90 -1.32
CA GLU A 62 -3.16 3.32 -1.11
C GLU A 62 -2.24 3.58 -2.32
N GLU A 63 -2.74 3.40 -3.54
CA GLU A 63 -1.97 3.67 -4.76
C GLU A 63 -1.53 5.13 -4.85
N GLN A 64 -2.45 6.06 -4.57
CA GLN A 64 -2.16 7.50 -4.56
C GLN A 64 -1.09 7.85 -3.51
N ILE A 65 -1.19 7.29 -2.30
CA ILE A 65 -0.23 7.54 -1.22
C ILE A 65 1.16 6.98 -1.58
N VAL A 66 1.23 5.75 -2.13
CA VAL A 66 2.50 5.12 -2.55
C VAL A 66 3.15 5.92 -3.68
N SER A 67 2.38 6.38 -4.66
CA SER A 67 2.85 7.26 -5.72
C SER A 67 3.46 8.54 -5.16
N ASN A 68 2.78 9.19 -4.20
CA ASN A 68 3.27 10.40 -3.54
C ASN A 68 4.56 10.16 -2.74
N ILE A 69 4.65 9.04 -2.00
CA ILE A 69 5.87 8.67 -1.26
C ILE A 69 7.04 8.48 -2.23
N ASN A 70 6.81 7.81 -3.38
CA ASN A 70 7.85 7.61 -4.40
C ASN A 70 8.31 8.93 -5.02
N ASN A 71 7.39 9.83 -5.33
CA ASN A 71 7.72 11.16 -5.86
C ASN A 71 8.54 11.98 -4.86
N LEU A 72 8.17 11.96 -3.57
CA LEU A 72 8.95 12.60 -2.52
C LEU A 72 10.36 11.99 -2.40
N GLN A 73 10.48 10.67 -2.44
CA GLN A 73 11.80 9.99 -2.36
C GLN A 73 12.74 10.39 -3.51
N ARG A 74 12.20 10.61 -4.72
CA ARG A 74 12.99 11.08 -5.88
C ARG A 74 13.61 12.45 -5.66
N VAL A 75 12.98 13.31 -4.86
CA VAL A 75 13.50 14.65 -4.53
C VAL A 75 14.37 14.63 -3.28
N ILE A 76 14.04 13.78 -2.31
CA ILE A 76 14.79 13.65 -1.05
C ILE A 76 16.21 13.14 -1.33
N LYS A 77 16.38 12.11 -2.17
CA LYS A 77 17.71 11.53 -2.45
C LYS A 77 18.73 12.58 -2.94
N PRO A 78 18.48 13.34 -4.01
CA PRO A 78 19.39 14.41 -4.43
C PRO A 78 19.64 15.48 -3.37
N MET A 79 18.62 15.85 -2.58
CA MET A 79 18.78 16.82 -1.49
C MET A 79 19.62 16.29 -0.34
N GLU A 80 19.56 15.00 -0.05
CA GLU A 80 20.42 14.37 0.94
C GLU A 80 21.88 14.34 0.50
N ASP A 81 22.13 14.08 -0.77
CA ASP A 81 23.49 14.09 -1.33
C ASP A 81 24.10 15.49 -1.23
N LEU A 82 23.31 16.52 -1.58
CA LEU A 82 23.71 17.92 -1.43
C LEU A 82 23.93 18.30 0.03
N TYR A 83 23.08 17.84 0.94
CA TYR A 83 23.26 18.08 2.37
C TYR A 83 24.56 17.43 2.89
N ARG A 84 24.86 16.19 2.50
CA ARG A 84 26.09 15.50 2.91
C ARG A 84 27.35 16.19 2.39
N SER A 85 27.33 16.73 1.18
CA SER A 85 28.49 17.45 0.62
C SER A 85 28.76 18.77 1.34
N VAL A 86 27.71 19.42 1.84
CA VAL A 86 27.79 20.74 2.47
C VAL A 86 27.98 20.67 4.00
N TYR A 87 27.47 19.61 4.64
CA TYR A 87 27.48 19.42 6.09
C TYR A 87 28.07 18.05 6.49
N PRO A 88 29.40 17.87 6.43
CA PRO A 88 30.04 16.60 6.78
C PRO A 88 29.91 16.22 8.26
N GLN A 89 29.72 17.18 9.16
CA GLN A 89 29.57 16.93 10.60
C GLN A 89 28.13 16.58 11.03
N GLY A 90 27.14 16.81 10.15
CA GLY A 90 25.74 16.50 10.40
C GLY A 90 25.06 17.30 11.52
N GLU A 91 23.88 17.85 11.27
CA GLU A 91 23.02 18.42 12.30
C GLU A 91 22.27 17.31 13.05
N ALA A 92 22.11 17.41 14.38
CA ALA A 92 21.56 16.33 15.22
C ALA A 92 20.08 15.97 14.92
N GLU A 93 19.28 16.89 14.39
CA GLU A 93 17.84 16.68 14.15
C GLU A 93 17.55 15.83 12.89
N ILE A 94 18.39 15.92 11.85
CA ILE A 94 18.21 15.15 10.60
C ILE A 94 18.34 13.63 10.85
N PRO A 95 19.37 13.12 11.58
CA PRO A 95 19.47 11.72 11.97
C PRO A 95 18.27 11.20 12.79
N GLN A 96 17.73 12.02 13.69
CA GLN A 96 16.55 11.65 14.48
C GLN A 96 15.32 11.47 13.57
N LEU A 97 15.04 12.46 12.70
CA LEU A 97 13.94 12.38 11.73
C LEU A 97 14.05 11.16 10.81
N LYS A 98 15.27 10.82 10.37
CA LYS A 98 15.53 9.63 9.56
C LYS A 98 15.27 8.34 10.32
N THR A 99 15.67 8.28 11.58
CA THR A 99 15.42 7.11 12.45
C THR A 99 13.92 6.90 12.65
N ASP A 100 13.17 7.98 12.90
CA ASP A 100 11.71 7.91 13.05
C ASP A 100 11.02 7.51 11.75
N LEU A 101 11.47 8.03 10.61
CA LEU A 101 11.00 7.62 9.29
C LEU A 101 11.24 6.12 9.03
N TYR A 102 12.41 5.61 9.41
CA TYR A 102 12.72 4.19 9.27
C TYR A 102 11.79 3.31 10.13
N LYS A 103 11.51 3.74 11.37
CA LYS A 103 10.55 3.06 12.24
C LYS A 103 9.14 3.05 11.61
N LEU A 104 8.67 4.19 11.13
CA LEU A 104 7.35 4.29 10.47
C LEU A 104 7.28 3.42 9.21
N GLN A 105 8.32 3.42 8.38
CA GLN A 105 8.40 2.56 7.21
C GLN A 105 8.28 1.08 7.61
N THR A 106 8.98 0.66 8.66
CA THR A 106 8.93 -0.71 9.17
C THR A 106 7.53 -1.07 9.66
N GLN A 107 6.85 -0.15 10.36
CA GLN A 107 5.48 -0.34 10.82
C GLN A 107 4.49 -0.47 9.66
N VAL A 108 4.60 0.38 8.65
CA VAL A 108 3.76 0.32 7.44
C VAL A 108 3.94 -1.01 6.72
N LEU A 109 5.17 -1.50 6.57
CA LEU A 109 5.44 -2.79 5.93
C LEU A 109 4.86 -3.96 6.72
N ALA A 110 5.05 -3.98 8.04
CA ALA A 110 4.48 -4.99 8.91
C ALA A 110 2.95 -4.99 8.88
N GLN A 111 2.32 -3.81 8.87
CA GLN A 111 0.86 -3.70 8.80
C GLN A 111 0.33 -4.14 7.43
N ASN A 112 0.99 -3.76 6.33
CA ASN A 112 0.61 -4.22 5.01
C ASN A 112 0.72 -5.75 4.87
N GLU A 113 1.78 -6.34 5.43
CA GLU A 113 1.95 -7.79 5.46
C GLU A 113 0.82 -8.50 6.22
N ARG A 114 0.43 -7.95 7.39
CA ARG A 114 -0.74 -8.44 8.14
C ARG A 114 -2.02 -8.38 7.30
N ASN A 115 -2.30 -7.25 6.66
CA ASN A 115 -3.49 -7.10 5.82
C ASN A 115 -3.49 -8.09 4.64
N ARG A 116 -2.35 -8.30 3.98
CA ARG A 116 -2.22 -9.33 2.93
C ARG A 116 -2.54 -10.73 3.44
N ASN A 117 -2.08 -11.07 4.64
CA ASN A 117 -2.35 -12.37 5.24
C ASN A 117 -3.83 -12.54 5.61
N LEU A 118 -4.49 -11.50 6.12
CA LEU A 118 -5.93 -11.50 6.37
C LEU A 118 -6.73 -11.72 5.08
N LEU A 119 -6.40 -10.99 4.01
CA LEU A 119 -7.04 -11.17 2.70
C LEU A 119 -6.88 -12.60 2.17
N LYS A 120 -5.68 -13.19 2.27
CA LYS A 120 -5.44 -14.59 1.87
C LYS A 120 -6.33 -15.56 2.65
N ASN A 121 -6.42 -15.38 3.97
CA ASN A 121 -7.25 -16.23 4.82
C ASN A 121 -8.74 -16.10 4.48
N ASN A 122 -9.24 -14.88 4.25
CA ASN A 122 -10.63 -14.66 3.84
C ASN A 122 -10.92 -15.31 2.48
N ILE A 123 -10.01 -15.21 1.50
CA ILE A 123 -10.16 -15.89 0.20
C ILE A 123 -10.27 -17.41 0.37
N VAL A 124 -9.44 -18.01 1.23
CA VAL A 124 -9.50 -19.46 1.52
C VAL A 124 -10.84 -19.82 2.17
N HIS A 125 -11.31 -19.00 3.12
CA HIS A 125 -12.60 -19.20 3.78
C HIS A 125 -13.77 -19.14 2.79
N ILE A 126 -13.84 -18.10 1.96
CA ILE A 126 -14.87 -17.92 0.93
C ILE A 126 -14.84 -19.09 -0.08
N ARG A 127 -13.65 -19.53 -0.53
CA ARG A 127 -13.53 -20.71 -1.40
C ARG A 127 -14.08 -21.98 -0.75
N SER A 128 -13.84 -22.17 0.55
CA SER A 128 -14.40 -23.30 1.31
C SER A 128 -15.92 -23.21 1.41
N GLN A 129 -16.47 -22.02 1.65
CA GLN A 129 -17.92 -21.79 1.65
C GLN A 129 -18.54 -22.09 0.28
N ILE A 130 -17.94 -21.61 -0.82
CA ILE A 130 -18.39 -21.91 -2.19
C ILE A 130 -18.32 -23.41 -2.46
N ALA A 131 -17.26 -24.09 -2.03
CA ALA A 131 -17.12 -25.54 -2.19
C ALA A 131 -18.22 -26.31 -1.45
N LYS A 132 -18.61 -25.86 -0.25
CA LYS A 132 -19.76 -26.41 0.51
C LYS A 132 -21.10 -26.10 -0.16
N LEU A 133 -21.21 -24.96 -0.84
CA LEU A 133 -22.41 -24.54 -1.56
C LEU A 133 -22.61 -25.27 -2.90
N LYS A 134 -21.63 -26.05 -3.39
CA LYS A 134 -21.76 -26.80 -4.64
C LYS A 134 -23.06 -27.63 -4.61
N ASN A 135 -23.92 -27.36 -5.59
CA ASN A 135 -25.28 -27.86 -5.66
C ASN A 135 -25.34 -29.40 -5.47
N PRO A 136 -25.97 -29.92 -4.39
CA PRO A 136 -26.11 -31.35 -4.16
C PRO A 136 -26.93 -32.07 -5.24
N TYR A 137 -27.62 -31.32 -6.10
CA TYR A 137 -28.41 -31.79 -7.23
C TYR A 137 -27.74 -31.57 -8.59
N ALA A 138 -26.47 -31.12 -8.64
CA ALA A 138 -25.77 -30.87 -9.91
C ALA A 138 -25.71 -32.12 -10.84
N ASN A 139 -25.74 -33.32 -10.26
CA ASN A 139 -25.74 -34.59 -10.98
C ASN A 139 -27.11 -35.29 -10.99
N ARG A 140 -28.18 -34.61 -10.53
CA ARG A 140 -29.54 -35.16 -10.51
C ARG A 140 -30.38 -34.41 -11.53
N LYS A 141 -30.97 -35.14 -12.49
CA LYS A 141 -32.00 -34.58 -13.38
C LYS A 141 -33.12 -34.02 -12.51
N SER A 142 -33.45 -32.74 -12.70
CA SER A 142 -34.62 -32.13 -12.07
C SER A 142 -35.87 -32.89 -12.49
N ILE A 143 -36.78 -33.14 -11.54
CA ILE A 143 -38.08 -33.79 -11.80
C ILE A 143 -38.96 -32.90 -12.69
N TYR A 144 -38.65 -31.60 -12.75
CA TYR A 144 -39.29 -30.61 -13.62
C TYR A 144 -38.50 -30.32 -14.91
N ALA A 145 -37.38 -31.03 -15.14
CA ALA A 145 -36.71 -30.96 -16.44
C ALA A 145 -37.64 -31.66 -17.44
N VAL A 146 -38.41 -30.87 -18.17
CA VAL A 146 -39.29 -31.35 -19.24
C VAL A 146 -38.43 -32.16 -20.21
N GLU A 147 -38.59 -33.49 -20.19
CA GLU A 147 -37.97 -34.35 -21.19
C GLU A 147 -38.62 -33.98 -22.53
N LYS A 148 -37.88 -33.24 -23.35
CA LYS A 148 -38.25 -32.98 -24.72
C LYS A 148 -38.20 -34.34 -25.42
N HIS A 149 -39.32 -35.07 -25.40
CA HIS A 149 -39.51 -36.27 -26.21
C HIS A 149 -39.34 -35.86 -27.67
N ILE A 150 -38.14 -36.05 -28.21
CA ILE A 150 -37.90 -35.96 -29.65
C ILE A 150 -38.58 -37.21 -30.21
N ALA A 151 -39.71 -37.02 -30.89
CA ALA A 151 -40.46 -38.10 -31.50
C ALA A 151 -39.55 -38.89 -32.47
N ASN A 152 -39.33 -40.17 -32.17
CA ASN A 152 -38.72 -41.09 -33.12
C ASN A 152 -39.75 -41.42 -34.20
N TYR A 153 -39.52 -40.92 -35.41
CA TYR A 153 -40.30 -41.35 -36.58
C TYR A 153 -40.01 -42.83 -36.86
N VAL A 154 -41.05 -43.66 -36.85
CA VAL A 154 -41.01 -45.02 -37.38
C VAL A 154 -41.54 -44.94 -38.81
N ASP A 155 -40.65 -45.15 -39.79
CA ASP A 155 -41.03 -45.27 -41.19
C ASP A 155 -41.60 -46.68 -41.42
N ILE A 156 -42.84 -46.75 -41.91
CA ILE A 156 -43.52 -48.00 -42.25
C ILE A 156 -43.57 -48.06 -43.77
N GLN A 157 -42.69 -48.86 -44.37
CA GLN A 157 -42.74 -49.15 -45.80
C GLN A 157 -43.82 -50.20 -46.08
N GLN A 158 -44.74 -49.87 -46.99
CA GLN A 158 -45.77 -50.76 -47.55
C GLN A 158 -45.17 -51.69 -48.61
#